data_AF-A0A7V9LJR5-F1
#
_entry.id   AF-A0A7V9LJR5-F1
#
_cell.length_a   1.000
_cell.length_b   1.000
_cell.length_c   1.000
_cell.angle_alpha   90.00
_cell.angle_beta   90.00
_cell.angle_gamma   90.00
#
_symmetry.space_group_name_H-M   'P 1'
#
loop_
_entity.id
_entity.type
_entity.pdbx_description
1 polymer ?
#
loop_
_entity_poly.entity_id
_entity_poly.type
_entity_poly.pdbx_seq_one_letter_code
_entity_poly.pdbx_strand_id
1 'polypeptide(L)'
;MAHGAPLRARDGSFATRRVDRALAQGGGALAILGVIASAVIGRAQLLAQLREPREWDVVVIGGGATGLGIALDAAARGFRTALIEARDFASGTSSRSTKLIHGGVRYLAQGNLNLVREALYERALLLSNAPTLVRPLKFIVPCYRPFEREVMRIGLGIYDALA
;
A
#
# COMPACT_ATOMS: atom_id res chain seq x y z
N MET A 1 4.47 -20.32 -19.83
CA MET A 1 3.09 -20.52 -19.35
C MET A 1 2.97 -19.95 -17.94
N ALA A 2 2.50 -18.70 -17.84
CA ALA A 2 1.92 -18.02 -16.67
C ALA A 2 1.84 -16.53 -17.03
N HIS A 3 0.92 -16.16 -17.92
CA HIS A 3 0.62 -14.76 -18.18
C HIS A 3 -0.31 -14.27 -17.06
N GLY A 4 0.26 -13.58 -16.07
CA GLY A 4 -0.49 -12.86 -15.05
C GLY A 4 -1.23 -11.70 -15.68
N ALA A 5 -2.57 -11.76 -15.69
CA ALA A 5 -3.41 -10.67 -16.14
C ALA A 5 -3.15 -9.41 -15.29
N PRO A 6 -3.16 -8.21 -15.89
CA PRO A 6 -3.01 -6.98 -15.12
C PRO A 6 -4.16 -6.88 -14.12
N LEU A 7 -3.82 -6.73 -12.83
CA LEU A 7 -4.77 -6.38 -11.79
C LEU A 7 -5.32 -4.99 -12.13
N ARG A 8 -6.42 -4.99 -12.87
CA ARG A 8 -7.23 -3.80 -13.11
C ARG A 8 -7.62 -3.30 -11.72
N ALA A 9 -7.15 -2.11 -11.36
CA ALA A 9 -7.62 -1.40 -10.18
C ALA A 9 -9.15 -1.33 -10.28
N ARG A 10 -9.83 -2.26 -9.62
CA ARG A 10 -11.24 -2.10 -9.30
C ARG A 10 -11.24 -0.96 -8.31
N ASP A 11 -11.89 0.11 -8.73
CA ASP A 11 -12.37 1.25 -7.96
C ASP A 11 -12.34 1.05 -6.44
N GLY A 12 -12.05 2.12 -5.69
CA GLY A 12 -12.09 2.18 -4.23
C GLY A 12 -13.48 1.98 -3.63
N SER A 13 -14.17 0.92 -4.04
CA SER A 13 -15.61 0.76 -4.02
C SER A 13 -16.11 -0.03 -2.84
N PHE A 14 -15.30 -0.26 -1.82
CA PHE A 14 -15.81 -0.92 -0.62
C PHE A 14 -16.79 -0.01 0.13
N ALA A 15 -16.48 1.30 0.20
CA ALA A 15 -17.39 2.30 0.73
C ALA A 15 -18.56 2.57 -0.22
N THR A 16 -18.31 2.73 -1.53
CA THR A 16 -19.40 3.00 -2.49
C THR A 16 -20.35 1.81 -2.62
N ARG A 17 -19.89 0.55 -2.60
CA ARG A 17 -20.80 -0.61 -2.64
C ARG A 17 -21.73 -0.72 -1.42
N ARG A 18 -21.33 -0.20 -0.24
CA ARG A 18 -22.25 -0.08 0.90
C ARG A 18 -23.25 1.06 0.72
N VAL A 19 -22.81 2.18 0.14
CA VAL A 19 -23.69 3.32 -0.19
C VAL A 19 -24.70 2.91 -1.28
N ASP A 20 -24.26 2.26 -2.35
CA ASP A 20 -25.11 1.81 -3.46
C ASP A 20 -26.14 0.77 -3.00
N ARG A 21 -25.75 -0.13 -2.08
CA ARG A 21 -26.68 -1.09 -1.45
C ARG A 21 -27.66 -0.40 -0.49
N ALA A 22 -27.23 0.63 0.24
CA ALA A 22 -28.11 1.41 1.12
C ALA A 22 -29.11 2.27 0.33
N LEU A 23 -28.69 2.82 -0.81
CA LEU A 23 -29.54 3.56 -1.76
C LEU A 23 -30.54 2.62 -2.45
N ALA A 24 -30.10 1.42 -2.87
CA ALA A 24 -30.97 0.42 -3.49
C ALA A 24 -32.03 -0.17 -2.53
N GLN A 25 -31.83 -0.08 -1.22
CA GLN A 25 -32.77 -0.52 -0.18
C GLN A 25 -33.67 0.61 0.36
N GLY A 26 -33.68 1.79 -0.28
CA GLY A 26 -34.52 2.92 0.13
C GLY A 26 -34.05 3.65 1.40
N GLY A 27 -32.78 3.49 1.79
CA GLY A 27 -32.21 4.16 2.97
C GLY A 27 -31.95 5.65 2.70
N GLY A 28 -32.76 6.52 3.31
CA GLY A 28 -32.65 7.98 3.18
C GLY A 28 -31.35 8.58 3.76
N ALA A 29 -31.29 9.93 3.85
CA ALA A 29 -30.12 10.68 4.31
C ALA A 29 -29.50 10.18 5.64
N LEU A 30 -30.30 9.59 6.53
CA LEU A 30 -29.87 8.91 7.77
C LEU A 30 -28.99 7.67 7.54
N ALA A 31 -29.21 6.90 6.46
CA ALA A 31 -28.37 5.76 6.11
C ALA A 31 -27.01 6.22 5.56
N ILE A 32 -27.00 7.30 4.77
CA ILE A 32 -25.77 7.95 4.29
C ILE A 32 -24.99 8.55 5.48
N LEU A 33 -25.67 9.22 6.41
CA LEU A 33 -25.10 9.67 7.68
C LEU A 33 -24.60 8.51 8.55
N GLY A 34 -25.27 7.36 8.56
CA GLY A 34 -24.82 6.14 9.24
C GLY A 34 -23.57 5.53 8.61
N VAL A 35 -23.42 5.60 7.28
CA VAL A 35 -22.23 5.17 6.56
C VAL A 35 -21.06 6.15 6.77
N ILE A 36 -21.32 7.45 6.80
CA ILE A 36 -20.32 8.48 7.11
C ILE A 36 -19.93 8.42 8.60
N ALA A 37 -20.87 8.17 9.51
CA ALA A 37 -20.59 7.94 10.93
C ALA A 37 -19.80 6.65 11.15
N SER A 38 -20.03 5.61 10.33
CA SER A 38 -19.19 4.41 10.27
C SER A 38 -17.76 4.70 9.79
N ALA A 39 -17.46 5.87 9.21
CA ALA A 39 -16.09 6.24 8.86
C ALA A 39 -15.25 6.62 10.10
N VAL A 40 -15.89 7.03 11.19
CA VAL A 40 -15.27 7.09 12.52
C VAL A 40 -15.56 5.77 13.22
N ILE A 41 -14.82 4.73 12.86
CA ILE A 41 -14.93 3.46 13.54
C ILE A 41 -14.36 3.64 14.95
N GLY A 42 -15.24 3.78 15.94
CA GLY A 42 -14.82 3.88 17.32
C GLY A 42 -14.18 2.56 17.79
N ARG A 43 -13.05 2.69 18.50
CA ARG A 43 -12.30 1.55 19.03
C ARG A 43 -13.18 0.62 19.88
N ALA A 44 -14.12 1.19 20.64
CA ALA A 44 -15.05 0.42 21.47
C ALA A 44 -15.93 -0.52 20.62
N GLN A 45 -16.44 -0.04 19.47
CA GLN A 45 -17.24 -0.82 18.54
C GLN A 45 -16.43 -1.95 17.90
N LEU A 46 -15.18 -1.69 17.50
CA LEU A 46 -14.29 -2.74 16.98
C LEU A 46 -14.03 -3.84 17.99
N LEU A 47 -13.79 -3.48 19.25
CA LEU A 47 -13.59 -4.45 20.32
C LEU A 47 -14.86 -5.26 20.61
N ALA A 48 -16.04 -4.63 20.54
CA ALA A 48 -17.30 -5.35 20.68
C ALA A 48 -17.47 -6.38 19.56
N GLN A 49 -17.20 -5.99 18.31
CA GLN A 49 -17.24 -6.89 17.16
C GLN A 49 -16.24 -8.05 17.27
N LEU A 50 -15.04 -7.79 17.80
CA LEU A 50 -14.02 -8.82 18.04
C LEU A 50 -14.42 -9.83 19.12
N ARG A 51 -15.29 -9.44 20.07
CA ARG A 51 -15.77 -10.31 21.16
C ARG A 51 -16.96 -11.17 20.77
N GLU A 52 -17.68 -10.82 19.71
CA GLU A 52 -18.75 -11.67 19.19
C GLU A 52 -18.17 -13.01 18.73
N PRO A 53 -18.87 -14.14 18.99
CA PRO A 53 -18.43 -15.45 18.57
C PRO A 53 -18.56 -15.56 17.04
N ARG A 54 -17.49 -15.19 16.34
CA ARG A 54 -17.39 -15.27 14.89
C ARG A 54 -16.06 -15.89 14.48
N GLU A 55 -16.08 -16.64 13.39
CA GLU A 55 -14.86 -17.14 12.78
C GLU A 55 -14.21 -16.06 11.91
N TRP A 56 -12.89 -15.95 12.01
CA TRP A 56 -12.07 -15.09 11.17
C TRP A 56 -11.31 -15.95 10.18
N ASP A 57 -11.33 -15.54 8.91
CA ASP A 57 -10.60 -16.26 7.86
C ASP A 57 -9.11 -15.87 7.90
N VAL A 58 -8.81 -14.62 8.27
CA VAL A 58 -7.45 -14.09 8.41
C VAL A 58 -7.33 -13.24 9.66
N VAL A 59 -6.30 -13.49 10.48
CA VAL A 59 -5.93 -12.63 11.60
C VAL A 59 -4.50 -12.12 11.40
N VAL A 60 -4.33 -10.81 11.36
CA VAL A 60 -3.05 -10.13 11.18
C VAL A 60 -2.62 -9.51 12.51
N ILE A 61 -1.42 -9.86 12.96
CA ILE A 61 -0.81 -9.32 14.18
C ILE A 61 0.27 -8.30 13.77
N GLY A 62 0.06 -7.04 14.15
CA GLY A 62 0.94 -5.92 13.85
C GLY A 62 0.35 -4.98 12.80
N GLY A 63 0.16 -3.72 13.17
CA GLY A 63 -0.35 -2.62 12.36
C GLY A 63 0.74 -1.77 11.71
N GLY A 64 1.89 -2.37 11.36
CA GLY A 64 2.89 -1.74 10.51
C GLY A 64 2.50 -1.75 9.03
N ALA A 65 3.33 -1.18 8.16
CA ALA A 65 3.09 -1.12 6.71
C ALA A 65 2.79 -2.51 6.11
N THR A 66 3.56 -3.53 6.48
CA THR A 66 3.37 -4.91 6.02
C THR A 66 2.01 -5.47 6.47
N GLY A 67 1.69 -5.36 7.77
CA GLY A 67 0.45 -5.92 8.30
C GLY A 67 -0.79 -5.20 7.76
N LEU A 68 -0.74 -3.88 7.63
CA LEU A 68 -1.81 -3.10 7.00
C LEU A 68 -1.99 -3.48 5.52
N GLY A 69 -0.90 -3.69 4.77
CA GLY A 69 -0.96 -4.16 3.39
C GLY A 69 -1.60 -5.54 3.26
N ILE A 70 -1.21 -6.49 4.12
CA ILE A 70 -1.79 -7.84 4.16
C ILE A 70 -3.28 -7.78 4.51
N ALA A 71 -3.65 -7.01 5.54
CA ALA A 71 -5.04 -6.89 5.96
C ALA A 71 -5.91 -6.24 4.88
N LEU A 72 -5.38 -5.23 4.16
CA LEU A 72 -6.07 -4.60 3.04
C LEU A 72 -6.27 -5.58 1.88
N ASP A 73 -5.24 -6.33 1.48
CA ASP A 73 -5.34 -7.32 0.40
C ASP A 73 -6.34 -8.43 0.76
N ALA A 74 -6.27 -8.97 1.98
CA ALA A 74 -7.19 -9.99 2.46
C ALA A 74 -8.65 -9.47 2.49
N ALA A 75 -8.88 -8.29 3.04
CA ALA A 75 -10.21 -7.68 3.07
C ALA A 75 -10.74 -7.37 1.66
N ALA A 76 -9.88 -6.90 0.74
CA ALA A 76 -10.26 -6.61 -0.64
C ALA A 76 -10.66 -7.88 -1.42
N ARG A 77 -10.12 -9.05 -1.05
CA ARG A 77 -10.51 -10.36 -1.59
C ARG A 77 -11.78 -10.93 -0.95
N GLY A 78 -12.33 -10.27 0.07
CA GLY A 78 -13.58 -10.66 0.74
C GLY A 78 -13.41 -11.55 1.96
N PHE A 79 -12.18 -11.76 2.45
CA PHE A 79 -11.94 -12.53 3.67
C PHE A 79 -12.39 -11.75 4.91
N ARG A 80 -13.01 -12.43 5.88
CA ARG A 80 -13.26 -11.89 7.22
C ARG A 80 -11.91 -11.71 7.91
N THR A 81 -11.43 -10.48 7.91
CA THR A 81 -10.08 -10.13 8.35
C THR A 81 -10.12 -9.33 9.64
N ALA A 82 -9.34 -9.75 10.63
CA ALA A 82 -9.05 -8.97 11.83
C ALA A 82 -7.58 -8.52 11.81
N LEU A 83 -7.31 -7.25 12.13
CA LEU A 83 -5.97 -6.74 12.35
C LEU A 83 -5.88 -6.20 13.78
N ILE A 84 -4.83 -6.60 14.50
CA ILE A 84 -4.60 -6.20 15.88
C ILE A 84 -3.21 -5.56 15.98
N GLU A 85 -3.16 -4.36 16.54
CA GLU A 85 -1.91 -3.64 16.87
C GLU A 85 -1.90 -3.35 18.37
N ALA A 86 -0.73 -3.53 18.99
CA ALA A 86 -0.55 -3.33 20.42
C ALA A 86 -0.47 -1.83 20.80
N ARG A 87 -0.05 -0.99 19.85
CA ARG A 87 0.14 0.46 20.02
C ARG A 87 -0.74 1.23 19.02
N ASP A 88 -0.20 2.31 18.47
CA ASP A 88 -0.80 3.04 17.36
C ASP A 88 -0.33 2.45 16.01
N PHE A 89 -1.12 2.65 14.97
CA PHE A 89 -0.79 2.19 13.62
C PHE A 89 0.52 2.81 13.13
N ALA A 90 1.32 2.01 12.42
CA ALA A 90 2.65 2.37 11.93
C ALA A 90 3.67 2.84 13.00
N SER A 91 3.37 2.71 14.30
CA SER A 91 4.22 3.22 15.40
C SER A 91 5.58 2.50 15.56
N GLY A 92 5.81 1.38 14.86
CA GLY A 92 7.07 0.65 14.79
C GLY A 92 8.05 1.21 13.73
N THR A 93 8.77 0.33 13.03
CA THR A 93 9.75 0.71 11.99
C THR A 93 9.11 1.53 10.86
N SER A 94 7.83 1.32 10.56
CA SER A 94 7.12 1.99 9.47
C SER A 94 7.08 3.52 9.59
N SER A 95 7.09 4.08 10.80
CA SER A 95 7.15 5.54 11.02
C SER A 95 8.59 6.09 11.06
N ARG A 96 9.60 5.22 11.22
CA ARG A 96 11.02 5.55 11.42
C ARG A 96 11.89 5.31 10.18
N SER A 97 11.29 5.28 8.99
CA SER A 97 12.02 5.20 7.73
C SER A 97 12.58 6.57 7.31
N THR A 98 13.45 6.54 6.30
CA THR A 98 13.90 7.73 5.55
C THR A 98 12.76 8.44 4.82
N LYS A 99 11.56 7.84 4.76
CA LYS A 99 10.37 8.32 4.03
C LYS A 99 10.64 8.47 2.53
N LEU A 100 11.49 7.59 2.01
CA LEU A 100 11.86 7.50 0.61
C LEU A 100 11.51 6.11 0.08
N ILE A 101 10.84 6.06 -1.06
CA ILE A 101 10.66 4.83 -1.82
C ILE A 101 11.85 4.76 -2.78
N HIS A 102 12.90 4.05 -2.36
CA HIS A 102 14.14 3.91 -3.11
C HIS A 102 14.71 2.50 -2.97
N GLY A 103 15.51 2.07 -3.93
CA GLY A 103 16.14 0.75 -3.89
C GLY A 103 16.75 0.34 -5.22
N GLY A 104 16.09 0.70 -6.32
CA GLY A 104 16.48 0.20 -7.64
C GLY A 104 17.92 0.51 -8.07
N VAL A 105 18.44 1.72 -7.87
CA VAL A 105 19.83 2.03 -8.27
C VAL A 105 20.88 1.31 -7.40
N ARG A 106 20.63 1.13 -6.10
CA ARG A 106 21.56 0.43 -5.20
C ARG A 106 21.60 -1.06 -5.49
N TYR A 107 20.45 -1.67 -5.77
CA TYR A 107 20.38 -3.10 -6.12
C TYR A 107 20.92 -3.37 -7.53
N LEU A 108 20.85 -2.38 -8.44
CA LEU A 108 21.49 -2.46 -9.75
C LEU A 108 23.01 -2.62 -9.63
N ALA A 109 23.65 -1.88 -8.72
CA ALA A 109 25.08 -2.01 -8.45
C ALA A 109 25.48 -3.40 -7.91
N GLN A 110 24.52 -4.15 -7.34
CA GLN A 110 24.71 -5.52 -6.86
C GLN A 110 24.37 -6.57 -7.94
N GLY A 111 23.93 -6.15 -9.13
CA GLY A 111 23.52 -7.03 -10.23
C GLY A 111 22.13 -7.65 -10.07
N ASN A 112 21.33 -7.23 -9.08
CA ASN A 112 20.02 -7.84 -8.82
C ASN A 112 18.90 -7.22 -9.68
N LEU A 113 18.93 -7.48 -10.99
CA LEU A 113 18.03 -6.87 -11.97
C LEU A 113 16.53 -7.15 -11.70
N ASN A 114 16.19 -8.31 -11.17
CA ASN A 114 14.80 -8.65 -10.85
C ASN A 114 14.26 -7.75 -9.73
N LEU A 115 15.04 -7.55 -8.67
CA LEU A 115 14.66 -6.66 -7.57
C LEU A 115 14.57 -5.19 -8.03
N VAL A 116 15.40 -4.78 -8.99
CA VAL A 116 15.31 -3.43 -9.59
C VAL A 116 13.98 -3.25 -10.31
N ARG A 117 13.59 -4.20 -11.16
CA ARG A 117 12.32 -4.16 -11.89
C ARG A 117 11.12 -4.17 -10.96
N GLU A 118 11.11 -5.04 -9.95
CA GLU A 118 10.04 -5.10 -8.95
C GLU A 118 9.93 -3.76 -8.20
N ALA A 119 11.05 -3.19 -7.75
CA ALA A 119 11.04 -1.90 -7.05
C ALA A 119 10.55 -0.75 -7.93
N LEU A 120 10.89 -0.75 -9.22
CA LEU A 120 10.40 0.23 -10.20
C LEU A 120 8.90 0.11 -10.44
N TYR A 121 8.43 -1.13 -10.62
CA TYR A 121 7.02 -1.44 -10.82
C TYR A 121 6.17 -1.04 -9.59
N GLU A 122 6.58 -1.44 -8.38
CA GLU A 122 5.90 -1.07 -7.14
C GLU A 122 5.90 0.44 -6.89
N ARG A 123 6.98 1.14 -7.24
CA ARG A 123 7.02 2.60 -7.18
C ARG A 123 5.99 3.25 -8.11
N ALA A 124 5.82 2.72 -9.32
CA ALA A 124 4.81 3.22 -10.25
C ALA A 124 3.39 3.00 -9.71
N LEU A 125 3.12 1.82 -9.13
CA LEU A 125 1.85 1.53 -8.47
C LEU A 125 1.58 2.45 -7.27
N LEU A 126 2.59 2.75 -6.45
CA LEU A 126 2.42 3.66 -5.32
C LEU A 126 2.12 5.10 -5.77
N LEU A 127 2.74 5.56 -6.85
CA LEU A 127 2.43 6.85 -7.46
C LEU A 127 1.00 6.92 -7.99
N SER A 128 0.47 5.84 -8.57
CA SER A 128 -0.92 5.81 -9.04
C SER A 128 -1.94 5.64 -7.91
N ASN A 129 -1.62 4.84 -6.91
CA ASN A 129 -2.56 4.49 -5.82
C ASN A 129 -2.64 5.56 -4.73
N ALA A 130 -1.56 6.32 -4.49
CA ALA A 130 -1.50 7.31 -3.42
C ALA A 130 -0.86 8.63 -3.87
N PRO A 131 -1.39 9.30 -4.91
CA PRO A 131 -0.78 10.48 -5.53
C PRO A 131 -0.67 11.69 -4.59
N THR A 132 -1.48 11.74 -3.52
CA THR A 132 -1.44 12.81 -2.51
C THR A 132 -0.37 12.57 -1.44
N LEU A 133 0.09 11.33 -1.28
CA LEU A 133 1.09 10.94 -0.27
C LEU A 133 2.47 10.69 -0.90
N VAL A 134 2.50 10.22 -2.15
CA VAL A 134 3.72 9.83 -2.86
C VAL A 134 3.95 10.80 -4.02
N ARG A 135 5.16 11.37 -4.08
CA ARG A 135 5.56 12.31 -5.13
C ARG A 135 6.97 12.01 -5.65
N PRO A 136 7.26 12.28 -6.93
CA PRO A 136 8.62 12.17 -7.45
C PRO A 136 9.57 13.12 -6.71
N LEU A 137 10.74 12.62 -6.31
CA LEU A 137 11.81 13.40 -5.69
C LEU A 137 13.08 13.27 -6.52
N LYS A 138 13.71 14.41 -6.84
CA LYS A 138 14.99 14.46 -7.56
C LYS A 138 16.14 14.35 -6.56
N PHE A 139 17.16 13.57 -6.90
CA PHE A 139 18.37 13.39 -6.10
C PHE A 139 19.59 13.93 -6.85
N ILE A 140 20.54 14.48 -6.10
CA ILE A 140 21.86 14.86 -6.61
C ILE A 140 22.87 13.87 -6.02
N VAL A 141 23.64 13.20 -6.89
CA VAL A 141 24.69 12.27 -6.47
C VAL A 141 26.05 12.90 -6.83
N PRO A 142 26.84 13.34 -5.83
CA PRO A 142 28.15 13.91 -6.11
C PRO A 142 29.10 12.81 -6.63
N CYS A 143 29.80 13.11 -7.74
CA CYS A 143 30.86 12.27 -8.29
C CYS A 143 32.19 13.00 -8.08
N TYR A 144 33.10 12.41 -7.29
CA TYR A 144 34.36 13.06 -6.92
C TYR A 144 35.49 12.67 -7.87
N ARG A 145 35.38 11.50 -8.53
CA ARG A 145 36.36 11.02 -9.51
C ARG A 145 35.76 11.02 -10.93
N PRO A 146 36.53 11.36 -11.98
CA PRO A 146 36.02 11.37 -13.36
C PRO A 146 35.39 10.04 -13.79
N PHE A 147 35.96 8.91 -13.36
CA PHE A 147 35.42 7.58 -13.70
C PHE A 147 34.06 7.28 -13.04
N GLU A 148 33.79 7.83 -11.86
CA GLU A 148 32.49 7.65 -11.18
C GLU A 148 31.34 8.24 -11.99
N ARG A 149 31.60 9.35 -12.70
CA ARG A 149 30.62 9.98 -13.59
C ARG A 149 30.18 9.04 -14.70
N GLU A 150 31.12 8.36 -15.35
CA GLU A 150 30.79 7.43 -16.45
C GLU A 150 30.06 6.19 -15.95
N VAL A 151 30.50 5.62 -14.82
CA VAL A 151 29.81 4.50 -14.17
C VAL A 151 28.38 4.89 -13.81
N MET A 152 28.18 6.07 -13.21
CA MET A 152 26.86 6.58 -12.86
C MET A 152 25.99 6.78 -14.10
N ARG A 153 26.55 7.34 -15.18
CA ARG A 153 25.83 7.55 -16.45
C ARG A 153 25.34 6.23 -17.04
N ILE A 154 26.21 5.21 -17.10
CA ILE A 154 25.84 3.88 -17.61
C ILE A 154 24.80 3.23 -16.69
N GLY A 155 25.03 3.24 -15.38
CA GLY A 155 24.12 2.64 -14.39
C GLY A 155 22.74 3.27 -14.43
N LEU A 156 22.63 4.60 -14.48
CA LEU A 156 21.36 5.30 -14.62
C LEU A 156 20.71 5.03 -15.99
N GLY A 157 21.49 4.93 -17.07
CA GLY A 157 20.94 4.56 -18.39
C GLY A 157 20.33 3.15 -18.39
N ILE A 158 20.99 2.17 -17.75
CA ILE A 158 20.43 0.83 -17.56
C ILE A 158 19.18 0.89 -16.68
N TYR A 159 19.23 1.68 -15.61
CA TYR A 159 18.10 1.85 -14.70
C TYR A 159 16.86 2.40 -15.41
N ASP A 160 17.02 3.42 -16.26
CA ASP A 160 15.94 4.00 -17.05
C ASP A 160 15.42 3.03 -18.11
N ALA A 161 16.28 2.17 -18.68
CA ALA A 161 15.86 1.14 -19.62
C ALA A 161 15.09 -0.03 -18.97
N LEU A 162 15.16 -0.17 -17.65
CA LEU A 162 14.41 -1.17 -16.88
C LEU A 162 13.05 -0.67 -16.38
N ALA A 163 12.84 0.65 -16.39
CA ALA A 163 11.61 1.32 -15.95
C ALA A 163 10.52 1.28 -17.03
#